data_AF-A0A7W5AFN1-F1
#
_entry.id   AF-A0A7W5AFN1-F1
#
_cell.length_a   1.000
_cell.length_b   1.000
_cell.length_c   1.000
_cell.angle_alpha   90.00
_cell.angle_beta   90.00
_cell.angle_gamma   90.00
#
_symmetry.space_group_name_H-M   'P 1'
#
loop_
_entity.id
_entity.type
_entity.pdbx_description
1 polymer ?
#
loop_
_entity_poly.entity_id
_entity_poly.type
_entity_poly.pdbx_seq_one_letter_code
_entity_poly.pdbx_strand_id
1 'polypeptide(L)'
;MNERSVVRRGLLVALLLLVAGLAGCGLGEREHEAASAITQRLQSDLEGRSEVAGAEVIYQDNFTASRRADASVRIKAGADVAAVTDEVVRMIWASELEPLRSVTVTVWDEADNQRNETRRLDFEDPATKTELEGKYGPRPV
;
A
#
# COMPACT_ATOMS: atom_id res chain seq x y z
N MET A 1 -18.81 80.23 14.94
CA MET A 1 -17.34 80.19 14.78
C MET A 1 -16.90 78.77 15.04
N ASN A 2 -16.58 78.03 13.97
CA ASN A 2 -15.20 77.64 13.60
C ASN A 2 -14.83 76.36 14.36
N GLU A 3 -14.42 75.23 13.78
CA GLU A 3 -13.78 74.92 12.51
C GLU A 3 -14.00 73.44 12.14
N ARG A 4 -13.93 73.17 10.83
CA ARG A 4 -13.91 71.84 10.22
C ARG A 4 -12.49 71.26 10.26
N SER A 5 -12.43 69.93 10.10
CA SER A 5 -11.28 69.09 9.67
C SER A 5 -10.19 68.96 10.73
N VAL A 6 -9.59 67.79 11.03
CA VAL A 6 -8.84 66.82 10.21
C VAL A 6 -8.77 65.56 11.14
N VAL A 7 -8.94 64.29 10.77
CA VAL A 7 -7.98 63.42 10.06
C VAL A 7 -8.70 62.06 9.87
N ARG A 8 -9.01 61.72 8.61
CA ARG A 8 -9.09 60.34 8.13
C ARG A 8 -7.67 59.74 8.20
N ARG A 9 -7.48 58.57 8.82
CA ARG A 9 -6.54 57.47 8.43
C ARG A 9 -6.32 56.49 9.59
N GLY A 10 -6.38 55.20 9.27
CA GLY A 10 -6.16 54.07 10.17
C GLY A 10 -7.12 52.92 9.80
N LEU A 11 -7.10 52.42 8.57
CA LEU A 11 -6.22 51.32 8.12
C LEU A 11 -6.38 50.10 9.05
N LEU A 12 -7.34 49.21 8.78
CA LEU A 12 -7.10 47.91 8.13
C LEU A 12 -5.86 47.20 8.69
N VAL A 13 -5.97 46.45 9.80
CA VAL A 13 -5.18 45.23 10.09
C VAL A 13 -5.86 44.48 11.25
N ALA A 14 -6.33 43.25 11.01
CA ALA A 14 -6.32 42.10 11.94
C ALA A 14 -7.38 41.06 11.54
N LEU A 15 -7.31 40.56 10.30
CA LEU A 15 -8.10 39.40 9.90
C LEU A 15 -7.25 38.51 8.99
N LEU A 16 -6.14 38.00 9.51
CA LEU A 16 -5.26 37.04 8.83
C LEU A 16 -4.28 36.51 9.87
N LEU A 17 -4.62 35.42 10.55
CA LEU A 17 -3.68 34.51 11.25
C LEU A 17 -4.46 33.34 11.87
N LEU A 18 -5.20 32.58 11.04
CA LEU A 18 -5.80 31.32 11.51
C LEU A 18 -5.90 30.23 10.44
N VAL A 19 -4.94 30.17 9.50
CA VAL A 19 -4.86 29.07 8.53
C VAL A 19 -3.39 28.68 8.32
N ALA A 20 -2.77 28.08 9.33
CA ALA A 20 -1.41 27.53 9.20
C ALA A 20 -1.18 26.32 10.13
N GLY A 21 -2.18 25.44 10.28
CA GLY A 21 -2.10 24.29 11.20
C GLY A 21 -2.64 22.96 10.67
N LEU A 22 -3.03 22.85 9.39
CA LEU A 22 -3.66 21.64 8.83
C LEU A 22 -2.87 20.93 7.73
N ALA A 23 -1.64 21.37 7.42
CA ALA A 23 -0.86 20.78 6.32
C ALA A 23 -0.21 19.41 6.66
N GLY A 24 -0.22 18.98 7.92
CA GLY A 24 0.47 17.76 8.37
C GLY A 24 -0.40 16.49 8.44
N CYS A 25 -1.73 16.60 8.50
CA CYS A 25 -2.60 15.43 8.69
C CYS A 25 -3.10 14.78 7.40
N GLY A 26 -3.09 15.50 6.26
CA GLY A 26 -3.65 14.98 5.01
C GLY A 26 -2.72 14.11 4.16
N LEU A 27 -1.41 14.08 4.46
CA LEU A 27 -0.44 13.28 3.69
C LEU A 27 -0.55 11.79 4.04
N GLY A 28 -0.52 11.45 5.32
CA GLY A 28 -0.63 10.05 5.76
C GLY A 28 -2.00 9.42 5.44
N GLU A 29 -3.08 10.20 5.47
CA GLU A 29 -4.42 9.72 5.13
C GLU A 29 -4.54 9.40 3.63
N ARG A 30 -3.98 10.24 2.75
CA ARG A 30 -3.95 9.97 1.31
C ARG A 30 -3.05 8.79 0.92
N GLU A 31 -1.89 8.67 1.56
CA GLU A 31 -1.00 7.52 1.37
C GLU A 31 -1.70 6.22 1.80
N HIS A 32 -2.41 6.25 2.92
CA HIS A 32 -3.20 5.13 3.40
C HIS A 32 -4.35 4.76 2.46
N GLU A 33 -5.09 5.75 1.96
CA GLU A 33 -6.17 5.54 0.97
C GLU A 33 -5.63 4.95 -0.33
N ALA A 34 -4.50 5.44 -0.83
CA ALA A 34 -3.86 4.93 -2.04
C ALA A 34 -3.40 3.47 -1.87
N ALA A 35 -2.73 3.17 -0.75
CA ALA A 35 -2.33 1.81 -0.41
C ALA A 35 -3.56 0.88 -0.32
N SER A 36 -4.63 1.33 0.34
CA SER A 36 -5.89 0.57 0.45
C SER A 36 -6.53 0.29 -0.91
N ALA A 37 -6.56 1.27 -1.82
CA ALA A 37 -7.09 1.09 -3.16
C ALA A 37 -6.25 0.07 -3.97
N ILE A 38 -4.93 0.10 -3.83
CA ILE A 38 -4.02 -0.84 -4.50
C ILE A 38 -4.19 -2.25 -3.94
N THR A 39 -4.26 -2.42 -2.61
CA THR A 39 -4.46 -3.75 -2.01
C THR A 39 -5.83 -4.34 -2.33
N GLN A 40 -6.88 -3.52 -2.36
CA GLN A 40 -8.22 -3.96 -2.79
C GLN A 40 -8.22 -4.42 -4.25
N ARG A 41 -7.53 -3.69 -5.14
CA ARG A 41 -7.37 -4.11 -6.54
C ARG A 41 -6.62 -5.43 -6.65
N LEU A 42 -5.48 -5.58 -5.96
CA LEU A 42 -4.70 -6.83 -5.93
C LEU A 42 -5.55 -8.00 -5.43
N GLN A 43 -6.34 -7.80 -4.36
CA GLN A 43 -7.24 -8.82 -3.85
C GLN A 43 -8.30 -9.20 -4.89
N SER A 44 -8.97 -8.23 -5.50
CA SER A 44 -9.97 -8.49 -6.54
C SER A 44 -9.38 -9.21 -7.75
N ASP A 45 -8.17 -8.85 -8.16
CA ASP A 45 -7.47 -9.50 -9.28
C ASP A 45 -7.11 -10.95 -8.94
N LEU A 46 -6.73 -11.23 -7.69
CA LEU A 46 -6.46 -12.60 -7.21
C LEU A 46 -7.75 -13.42 -7.12
N GLU A 47 -8.82 -12.87 -6.57
CA GLU A 47 -10.13 -13.53 -6.47
C GLU A 47 -10.75 -13.81 -7.85
N GLY A 48 -10.43 -13.01 -8.85
CA GLY A 48 -10.85 -13.21 -10.24
C GLY A 48 -10.18 -14.42 -10.93
N ARG A 49 -9.17 -15.04 -10.31
CA ARG A 49 -8.43 -16.16 -10.91
C ARG A 49 -9.16 -17.49 -10.73
N SER A 50 -9.08 -18.33 -11.75
CA SER A 50 -9.81 -19.60 -11.80
C SER A 50 -9.40 -20.60 -10.70
N GLU A 51 -8.15 -20.53 -10.27
CA GLU A 51 -7.51 -21.39 -9.29
C GLU A 51 -7.65 -20.90 -7.84
N VAL A 52 -8.12 -19.66 -7.64
CA VAL A 52 -8.27 -19.04 -6.31
C VAL A 52 -9.70 -19.25 -5.80
N ALA A 53 -9.82 -19.65 -4.54
CA ALA A 53 -11.07 -19.80 -3.81
C ALA A 53 -11.34 -18.59 -2.88
N GLY A 54 -10.30 -17.87 -2.48
CA GLY A 54 -10.39 -16.59 -1.78
C GLY A 54 -9.01 -15.97 -1.56
N ALA A 55 -8.94 -14.65 -1.46
CA ALA A 55 -7.69 -13.94 -1.21
C ALA A 55 -7.91 -12.80 -0.21
N GLU A 56 -6.87 -12.49 0.55
CA GLU A 56 -6.81 -11.31 1.40
C GLU A 56 -5.45 -10.66 1.20
N VAL A 57 -5.44 -9.37 0.91
CA VAL A 57 -4.22 -8.58 0.76
C VAL A 57 -4.30 -7.38 1.70
N ILE A 58 -3.38 -7.32 2.66
CA ILE A 58 -3.31 -6.23 3.63
C ILE A 58 -1.98 -5.49 3.51
N TYR A 59 -2.04 -4.18 3.69
CA TYR A 59 -0.86 -3.33 3.85
C TYR A 59 -0.83 -2.74 5.24
N GLN A 60 0.34 -2.75 5.86
CA GLN A 60 0.57 -2.23 7.19
C GLN A 60 1.77 -1.30 7.17
N ASP A 61 1.61 -0.12 7.77
CA ASP A 61 2.73 0.73 8.16
C ASP A 61 2.53 1.20 9.60
N ASN A 62 2.97 0.37 10.53
CA ASN A 62 2.94 0.63 11.97
C ASN A 62 4.26 0.19 12.62
N PHE A 63 4.43 0.46 13.92
CA PHE A 63 5.67 0.18 14.63
C PHE A 63 6.10 -1.30 14.61
N THR A 64 5.15 -2.23 14.50
CA THR A 64 5.41 -3.68 14.47
C THR A 64 5.49 -4.27 13.05
N ALA A 65 4.97 -3.56 12.06
CA ALA A 65 4.93 -3.95 10.66
C ALA A 65 5.04 -2.69 9.79
N SER A 66 6.27 -2.19 9.62
CA SER A 66 6.49 -0.97 8.84
C SER A 66 6.59 -1.32 7.36
N ARG A 67 5.76 -0.67 6.55
CA ARG A 67 5.76 -0.76 5.07
C ARG A 67 5.74 -2.20 4.57
N ARG A 68 4.85 -3.01 5.13
CA ARG A 68 4.75 -4.45 4.88
C ARG A 68 3.42 -4.78 4.22
N ALA A 69 3.45 -5.69 3.25
CA ALA A 69 2.26 -6.34 2.74
C ALA A 69 2.18 -7.79 3.23
N ASP A 70 0.97 -8.26 3.51
CA ASP A 70 0.70 -9.68 3.74
C ASP A 70 -0.41 -10.12 2.78
N ALA A 71 -0.16 -11.20 2.04
CA ALA A 71 -1.10 -11.79 1.10
C ALA A 71 -1.39 -13.23 1.50
N SER A 72 -2.64 -13.51 1.79
CA SER A 72 -3.15 -14.83 2.18
C SER A 72 -4.09 -15.33 1.09
N VAL A 73 -3.72 -16.41 0.39
CA VAL A 73 -4.47 -16.92 -0.75
C VAL A 73 -4.87 -18.37 -0.52
N ARG A 74 -6.17 -18.62 -0.58
CA ARG A 74 -6.74 -19.97 -0.57
C ARG A 74 -6.98 -20.40 -2.01
N ILE A 75 -6.43 -21.54 -2.41
CA ILE A 75 -6.60 -22.09 -3.75
C ILE A 75 -7.55 -23.29 -3.74
N LYS A 76 -8.17 -23.55 -4.88
CA LYS A 76 -9.05 -24.70 -5.09
C LYS A 76 -8.27 -26.00 -5.04
N ALA A 77 -8.96 -27.07 -4.67
CA ALA A 77 -8.39 -28.41 -4.59
C ALA A 77 -7.60 -28.80 -5.85
N GLY A 78 -6.34 -29.17 -5.67
CA GLY A 78 -5.47 -29.67 -6.74
C GLY A 78 -4.79 -28.59 -7.58
N ALA A 79 -5.00 -27.31 -7.29
CA ALA A 79 -4.22 -26.22 -7.89
C ALA A 79 -2.75 -26.29 -7.43
N ASP A 80 -1.87 -25.69 -8.24
CA ASP A 80 -0.43 -25.65 -7.95
C ASP A 80 -0.12 -24.49 -6.99
N VAL A 81 0.19 -24.84 -5.74
CA VAL A 81 0.54 -23.89 -4.67
C VAL A 81 1.76 -23.05 -5.03
N ALA A 82 2.78 -23.65 -5.65
CA ALA A 82 4.02 -22.96 -5.96
C ALA A 82 3.83 -21.98 -7.13
N ALA A 83 3.10 -22.40 -8.16
CA ALA A 83 2.77 -21.53 -9.29
C ALA A 83 1.92 -20.33 -8.84
N VAL A 84 0.93 -20.53 -7.96
CA VAL A 84 0.13 -19.42 -7.41
C VAL A 84 0.98 -18.52 -6.53
N THR A 85 1.86 -19.08 -5.70
CA THR A 85 2.78 -18.28 -4.86
C THR A 85 3.69 -17.39 -5.70
N ASP A 86 4.31 -17.94 -6.74
CA ASP A 86 5.14 -17.19 -7.71
C ASP A 86 4.39 -16.03 -8.36
N GLU A 87 3.12 -16.26 -8.69
CA GLU A 87 2.27 -15.28 -9.33
C GLU A 87 1.83 -14.17 -8.38
N VAL A 88 1.46 -14.52 -7.14
CA VAL A 88 1.13 -13.51 -6.11
C VAL A 88 2.33 -12.61 -5.84
N VAL A 89 3.54 -13.20 -5.73
CA VAL A 89 4.79 -12.43 -5.60
C VAL A 89 4.96 -11.49 -6.78
N ARG A 90 4.79 -11.97 -8.02
CA ARG A 90 4.88 -11.15 -9.23
C ARG A 90 3.89 -9.98 -9.23
N MET A 91 2.64 -10.24 -8.85
CA MET A 91 1.59 -9.21 -8.82
C MET A 91 1.89 -8.11 -7.80
N ILE A 92 2.35 -8.48 -6.60
CA ILE A 92 2.73 -7.51 -5.56
C ILE A 92 3.98 -6.74 -5.99
N TRP A 93 4.99 -7.42 -6.54
CA TRP A 93 6.21 -6.80 -7.06
C TRP A 93 5.90 -5.75 -8.13
N ALA A 94 5.02 -6.07 -9.07
CA ALA A 94 4.61 -5.17 -10.16
C ALA A 94 3.57 -4.12 -9.75
N SER A 95 3.16 -4.08 -8.49
CA SER A 95 2.19 -3.10 -8.00
C SER A 95 2.85 -1.75 -7.67
N GLU A 96 2.05 -0.69 -7.76
CA GLU A 96 2.43 0.67 -7.36
C GLU A 96 2.38 0.88 -5.83
N LEU A 97 2.35 -0.21 -5.04
CA LEU A 97 2.22 -0.13 -3.59
C LEU A 97 3.51 0.45 -3.00
N GLU A 98 3.51 1.75 -2.73
CA GLU A 98 4.65 2.46 -2.16
C GLU A 98 4.24 3.24 -0.91
N PRO A 99 5.08 3.28 0.14
CA PRO A 99 6.35 2.55 0.25
C PRO A 99 6.15 1.07 0.63
N LEU A 100 6.93 0.16 0.03
CA LEU A 100 6.90 -1.28 0.36
C LEU A 100 8.30 -1.85 0.56
N ARG A 101 8.55 -2.36 1.77
CA ARG A 101 9.83 -2.91 2.22
C ARG A 101 9.86 -4.43 2.23
N SER A 102 8.75 -5.06 2.57
CA SER A 102 8.70 -6.50 2.70
C SER A 102 7.30 -7.02 2.39
N VAL A 103 7.26 -8.29 1.99
CA VAL A 103 6.01 -9.01 1.78
C VAL A 103 6.08 -10.39 2.40
N THR A 104 4.97 -10.83 3.00
CA THR A 104 4.74 -12.25 3.26
C THR A 104 3.59 -12.74 2.39
N VAL A 105 3.83 -13.79 1.62
CA VAL A 105 2.82 -14.48 0.81
C VAL A 105 2.61 -15.86 1.40
N THR A 106 1.37 -16.19 1.74
CA THR A 106 0.98 -17.52 2.19
C THR A 106 -0.12 -18.04 1.28
N VAL A 107 0.12 -19.20 0.67
CA VAL A 107 -0.83 -19.87 -0.22
C VAL A 107 -1.13 -21.25 0.33
N TRP A 108 -2.40 -21.65 0.40
CA TRP A 108 -2.78 -22.99 0.84
C TRP A 108 -3.95 -23.56 0.04
N ASP A 109 -3.93 -24.87 -0.17
CA ASP A 109 -5.04 -25.62 -0.76
C ASP A 109 -6.18 -25.75 0.25
N GLU A 110 -7.41 -25.46 -0.17
CA GLU A 110 -8.59 -25.50 0.70
C GLU A 110 -8.99 -26.92 1.14
N ALA A 111 -8.67 -27.93 0.34
CA ALA A 111 -9.00 -29.32 0.62
C ALA A 111 -7.90 -30.04 1.42
N ASP A 112 -6.67 -29.53 1.37
CA ASP A 112 -5.52 -30.04 2.11
C ASP A 112 -4.62 -28.90 2.59
N ASN A 113 -4.82 -28.46 3.83
CA ASN A 113 -4.04 -27.39 4.42
C ASN A 113 -2.56 -27.73 4.64
N GLN A 114 -2.15 -29.00 4.50
CA GLN A 114 -0.73 -29.37 4.51
C GLN A 114 -0.05 -29.02 3.19
N ARG A 115 -0.81 -28.88 2.10
CA ARG A 115 -0.33 -28.31 0.83
C ARG A 115 -0.38 -26.79 0.91
N ASN A 116 0.63 -26.22 1.55
CA ASN A 116 0.81 -24.78 1.66
C ASN A 116 2.26 -24.37 1.35
N GLU A 117 2.41 -23.09 1.01
CA GLU A 117 3.70 -22.44 0.85
C GLU A 117 3.64 -21.08 1.51
N THR A 118 4.73 -20.69 2.16
CA THR A 118 4.90 -19.33 2.70
C THR A 118 6.23 -18.77 2.24
N ARG A 119 6.20 -17.60 1.61
CA ARG A 119 7.39 -16.84 1.24
C ARG A 119 7.43 -15.52 1.98
N ARG A 120 8.62 -15.21 2.50
CA ARG A 120 8.92 -13.92 3.12
C ARG A 120 10.02 -13.29 2.29
N LEU A 121 9.75 -12.11 1.74
CA LEU A 121 10.67 -11.39 0.88
C LEU A 121 10.95 -10.03 1.50
N ASP A 122 12.23 -9.69 1.58
CA ASP A 122 12.71 -8.37 1.98
C ASP A 122 13.14 -7.64 0.70
N PHE A 123 12.44 -6.56 0.33
CA PHE A 123 12.74 -5.77 -0.86
C PHE A 123 13.86 -4.76 -0.62
N GLU A 124 14.28 -4.54 0.63
CA GLU A 124 15.48 -3.76 0.95
C GLU A 124 16.76 -4.62 0.86
N ASP A 125 16.65 -5.95 0.90
CA ASP A 125 17.76 -6.87 0.67
C ASP A 125 18.19 -6.86 -0.82
N PRO A 126 19.45 -6.49 -1.14
CA PRO A 126 19.91 -6.39 -2.53
C PRO A 126 19.87 -7.71 -3.31
N ALA A 127 20.07 -8.85 -2.64
CA ALA A 127 20.04 -10.15 -3.30
C ALA A 127 18.61 -10.50 -3.74
N THR A 128 17.64 -10.37 -2.83
CA THR A 128 16.22 -10.54 -3.12
C THR A 128 15.76 -9.59 -4.23
N LYS A 129 16.13 -8.32 -4.14
CA LYS A 129 15.81 -7.32 -5.16
C LYS A 129 16.36 -7.71 -6.54
N THR A 130 17.64 -8.10 -6.61
CA THR A 130 18.29 -8.51 -7.86
C THR A 130 17.63 -9.76 -8.47
N GLU A 131 17.24 -10.72 -7.64
CA GLU A 131 16.52 -11.92 -8.08
C GLU A 131 15.16 -11.55 -8.70
N LEU A 132 14.36 -10.74 -8.00
CA LEU A 132 13.03 -10.34 -8.45
C LEU A 132 13.10 -9.46 -9.70
N GLU A 133 14.07 -8.54 -9.78
CA GLU A 133 14.32 -7.74 -10.99
C GLU A 133 14.74 -8.61 -12.18
N GLY A 134 15.59 -9.61 -11.94
CA GLY A 134 15.98 -10.57 -12.97
C GLY A 134 14.82 -11.42 -13.48
N LYS A 135 13.88 -11.78 -12.60
CA LYS A 135 12.73 -12.64 -12.93
C LYS A 135 11.54 -11.89 -13.51
N TYR A 136 11.24 -10.71 -12.97
CA TYR A 136 9.99 -9.97 -13.24
C TYR A 136 10.20 -8.58 -13.84
N GLY A 137 11.45 -8.13 -13.99
CA GLY A 137 11.79 -6.79 -14.43
C GLY A 137 11.82 -5.77 -13.27
N PRO A 138 12.22 -4.52 -13.57
CA PRO A 138 12.31 -3.48 -12.55
C PRO A 138 10.96 -3.22 -11.90
N ARG A 139 10.98 -2.96 -10.60
CA ARG A 139 9.78 -2.57 -9.86
C ARG A 139 9.28 -1.20 -10.32
N PRO A 140 7.97 -1.03 -10.60
CA PRO A 140 7.39 0.29 -10.79
C PRO A 140 7.47 1.06 -9.46
N VAL A 141 8.24 2.15 -9.44
CA VAL A 141 8.41 3.06 -8.29
C VAL A 141 8.10 4.49 -8.70
#